data_AF-A0A367IPR2-F1
#
_entry.id   AF-A0A367IPR2-F1
#
_cell.length_a   1.000
_cell.length_b   1.000
_cell.length_c   1.000
_cell.angle_alpha   90.00
_cell.angle_beta   90.00
_cell.angle_gamma   90.00
#
_symmetry.space_group_name_H-M   'P 1'
#
loop_
_entity.id
_entity.type
_entity.pdbx_description
1 polymer ?
#
loop_
_entity_poly.entity_id
_entity_poly.type
_entity_poly.pdbx_seq_one_letter_code
_entity_poly.pdbx_strand_id
1 'polypeptide(L)'
;MSHSHLAEGYLKLAIDQAQELRDYANEKRTWWELGNHYRRSGQDSFVKGCQVKEMNIIRHHGFKDDEPPCLEERIKLHLEFEEFSECYRLAKRYKELLVQKYQEYYEAIYDLIQESEQLTKQYKQKGPSNTLTVSIEKAALLHELTVIQMDHQMFRAALKSADRGLQDIHHCKKSSATLYMGLLELKAEAQWQLREFTIETYVNTSNQLLEIIQTHTKNPRLQAEQKMAVYKQRVEIHMYYNQEARANHFKALWHEAKTQFESVSRNEKVSEPFDFGSRITPSHRMLLQSDVFTIQVKVLLLEPVIVHIVCYDMALSIHWLMEEVKTKTWQTHGYEPMINHMRTQGSDILSTDSLQDVIFEQNQVVDAIVTGTVLKSALEIYLNGCERLDVRISSTIRNVLSNVEHGKIPLKGLLSKEQIPVIKQVLERMNLINELDLSYNFL
;
A
#
# COMPACT_ATOMS: atom_id res chain seq x y z
N MET A 1 -7.91 36.43 -1.26
CA MET A 1 -6.66 35.70 -0.95
C MET A 1 -6.87 34.25 -1.36
N SER A 2 -5.93 33.63 -2.08
CA SER A 2 -6.05 32.20 -2.41
C SER A 2 -5.94 31.37 -1.13
N HIS A 3 -6.64 30.22 -1.06
CA HIS A 3 -6.57 29.31 0.10
C HIS A 3 -5.13 28.88 0.44
N SER A 4 -4.23 28.87 -0.56
CA SER A 4 -2.81 28.59 -0.40
C SER A 4 -2.09 29.63 0.47
N HIS A 5 -2.29 30.93 0.21
CA HIS A 5 -1.66 31.99 1.02
C HIS A 5 -2.15 32.05 2.47
N LEU A 6 -3.39 31.63 2.73
CA LEU A 6 -3.93 31.54 4.09
C LEU A 6 -3.28 30.38 4.85
N ALA A 7 -3.14 29.21 4.22
CA ALA A 7 -2.50 28.05 4.84
C ALA A 7 -1.02 28.32 5.18
N GLU A 8 -0.28 28.96 4.26
CA GLU A 8 1.11 29.38 4.50
C GLU A 8 1.22 30.31 5.72
N GLY A 9 0.31 31.30 5.84
CA GLY A 9 0.28 32.23 6.96
C GLY A 9 0.02 31.54 8.31
N TYR A 10 -0.92 30.59 8.36
CA TYR A 10 -1.19 29.82 9.58
C TYR A 10 -0.04 28.91 9.98
N LEU A 11 0.63 28.26 9.02
CA LEU A 11 1.78 27.40 9.30
C LEU A 11 2.97 28.21 9.84
N LYS A 12 3.22 29.41 9.29
CA LYS A 12 4.25 30.32 9.82
C LYS A 12 3.93 30.78 11.24
N LEU A 13 2.69 31.18 11.51
CA LEU A 13 2.25 31.56 12.85
C LEU A 13 2.39 30.40 13.86
N ALA A 14 2.07 29.17 13.45
CA ALA A 14 2.21 27.98 14.28
C ALA A 14 3.68 27.67 14.59
N ILE A 15 4.61 27.91 13.66
CA ILE A 15 6.06 27.83 13.93
C ILE A 15 6.47 28.86 14.98
N ASP A 16 6.06 30.12 14.80
CA ASP A 16 6.41 31.21 15.74
C ASP A 16 5.90 30.89 17.15
N GLN A 17 4.65 30.41 17.28
CA GLN A 17 4.06 29.98 18.55
C GLN A 17 4.79 28.78 19.16
N ALA A 18 5.14 27.77 18.36
CA ALA A 18 5.88 26.61 18.84
C ALA A 18 7.27 27.02 19.37
N GLN A 19 7.94 27.97 18.72
CA GLN A 19 9.22 28.52 19.17
C GLN A 19 9.09 29.30 20.49
N GLU A 20 8.07 30.16 20.62
CA GLU A 20 7.78 30.89 21.85
C GLU A 20 7.53 29.94 23.04
N LEU A 21 6.77 28.87 22.79
CA LEU A 21 6.44 27.85 23.79
C LEU A 21 7.56 26.82 24.02
N ARG A 22 8.62 26.85 23.20
CA ARG A 22 9.69 25.83 23.15
C ARG A 22 9.16 24.41 22.92
N ASP A 23 8.08 24.31 22.15
CA ASP A 23 7.49 23.04 21.75
C ASP A 23 8.18 22.52 20.47
N TYR A 24 9.32 21.89 20.65
CA TYR A 24 10.15 21.42 19.54
C TYR A 24 9.50 20.29 18.73
N ALA A 25 8.58 19.52 19.32
CA ALA A 25 7.86 18.47 18.60
C ALA A 25 6.89 19.09 17.59
N ASN A 26 6.11 20.10 18.02
CA ASN A 26 5.23 20.84 17.13
C ASN A 26 6.00 21.72 16.15
N GLU A 27 7.12 22.34 16.55
CA GLU A 27 7.96 23.12 15.63
C GLU A 27 8.45 22.23 14.47
N LYS A 28 9.03 21.06 14.79
CA LYS A 28 9.48 20.05 13.80
C LYS A 28 8.35 19.67 12.84
N ARG A 29 7.19 19.29 13.38
CA ARG A 29 6.02 18.90 12.57
C ARG A 29 5.53 20.04 11.67
N THR A 30 5.52 21.25 12.17
CA THR A 30 5.01 22.40 11.41
C THR A 30 5.97 22.79 10.29
N TRP A 31 7.29 22.64 10.48
CA TRP A 31 8.27 22.76 9.39
C TRP A 31 8.06 21.72 8.29
N TRP A 32 7.78 20.46 8.65
CA TRP A 32 7.45 19.40 7.70
C TRP A 32 6.21 19.75 6.86
N GLU A 33 5.12 20.17 7.52
CA GLU A 33 3.87 20.55 6.84
C GLU A 33 4.04 21.78 5.93
N LEU A 34 4.82 22.77 6.37
CA LEU A 34 5.16 23.92 5.55
C LEU A 34 5.99 23.52 4.32
N GLY A 35 6.92 22.58 4.47
CA GLY A 35 7.64 21.95 3.36
C GLY A 35 6.69 21.29 2.36
N ASN A 36 5.74 20.49 2.83
CA ASN A 36 4.73 19.85 1.97
C ASN A 36 3.85 20.87 1.25
N HIS A 37 3.46 21.94 1.94
CA HIS A 37 2.71 23.05 1.34
C HIS A 37 3.47 23.73 0.20
N TYR A 38 4.75 24.05 0.41
CA TYR A 38 5.61 24.61 -0.64
C TYR A 38 5.80 23.63 -1.80
N ARG A 39 5.94 22.34 -1.49
CA ARG A 39 6.09 21.29 -2.51
C ARG A 39 4.85 21.19 -3.41
N ARG A 40 3.64 21.27 -2.84
CA ARG A 40 2.37 21.33 -3.60
C ARG A 40 2.26 22.61 -4.44
N SER A 41 2.86 23.69 -3.98
CA SER A 41 2.83 25.00 -4.66
C SER A 41 3.98 25.19 -5.66
N GLY A 42 4.80 24.16 -5.90
CA GLY A 42 5.96 24.23 -6.82
C GLY A 42 7.11 25.11 -6.34
N GLN A 43 7.18 25.37 -5.03
CA GLN A 43 8.13 26.27 -4.38
C GLN A 43 9.34 25.50 -3.82
N ASP A 44 10.02 24.77 -4.71
CA ASP A 44 11.07 23.80 -4.40
C ASP A 44 12.24 24.34 -3.55
N SER A 45 12.63 25.59 -3.74
CA SER A 45 13.70 26.24 -2.94
C SER A 45 13.33 26.38 -1.47
N PHE A 46 12.05 26.63 -1.17
CA PHE A 46 11.56 26.76 0.19
C PHE A 46 11.41 25.41 0.89
N VAL A 47 11.16 24.32 0.14
CA VAL A 47 11.11 22.95 0.67
C VAL A 47 12.45 22.56 1.30
N LYS A 48 13.57 22.81 0.60
CA LYS A 48 14.92 22.54 1.14
C LYS A 48 15.17 23.32 2.43
N GLY A 49 14.73 24.59 2.48
CA GLY A 49 14.82 25.42 3.68
C GLY A 49 14.08 24.82 4.88
N CYS A 50 12.86 24.32 4.66
CA CYS A 50 12.06 23.66 5.69
C CYS A 50 12.71 22.38 6.20
N GLN A 51 13.19 21.50 5.33
CA GLN A 51 13.88 20.26 5.70
C GLN A 51 15.18 20.52 6.49
N VAL A 52 15.90 21.60 6.19
CA VAL A 52 17.08 21.99 6.98
C VAL A 52 16.68 22.43 8.39
N LYS A 53 15.60 23.20 8.52
CA LYS A 53 15.09 23.67 9.82
C LYS A 53 14.59 22.50 10.67
N GLU A 54 13.80 21.60 10.09
CA GLU A 54 13.36 20.37 10.72
C GLU A 54 14.53 19.50 11.20
N MET A 55 15.51 19.24 10.33
CA MET A 55 16.70 18.46 10.67
C MET A 55 17.51 19.09 11.81
N ASN A 56 17.58 20.42 11.86
CA ASN A 56 18.26 21.11 12.96
C ASN A 56 17.53 20.87 14.28
N ILE A 57 16.19 20.92 14.30
CA ILE A 57 15.41 20.63 15.50
C ILE A 57 15.63 19.19 15.95
N ILE A 58 15.56 18.24 14.99
CA ILE A 58 15.77 16.81 15.24
C ILE A 58 17.10 16.56 15.98
N ARG A 59 18.18 17.18 15.49
CA ARG A 59 19.53 17.01 16.04
C ARG A 59 19.75 17.66 17.41
N HIS A 60 19.19 18.85 17.62
CA HIS A 60 19.45 19.62 18.85
C HIS A 60 18.53 19.20 20.01
N HIS A 61 17.38 18.58 19.73
CA HIS A 61 16.34 18.31 20.73
C HIS A 61 16.05 16.82 20.95
N GLY A 62 16.94 15.92 20.51
CA GLY A 62 16.94 14.52 20.94
C GLY A 62 16.01 13.58 20.17
N PHE A 63 15.52 13.97 18.99
CA PHE A 63 14.65 13.16 18.14
C PHE A 63 15.43 12.16 17.27
N LYS A 64 16.31 11.35 17.88
CA LYS A 64 17.27 10.51 17.13
C LYS A 64 16.61 9.52 16.16
N ASP A 65 15.42 9.03 16.49
CA ASP A 65 14.68 8.08 15.66
C ASP A 65 14.10 8.72 14.38
N ASP A 66 13.97 10.05 14.36
CA ASP A 66 13.48 10.82 13.21
C ASP A 66 14.60 11.24 12.25
N GLU A 67 15.88 11.17 12.66
CA GLU A 67 17.01 11.57 11.81
C GLU A 67 17.13 10.70 10.54
N PRO A 68 17.02 9.36 10.59
CA PRO A 68 17.10 8.54 9.38
C PRO A 68 15.95 8.80 8.39
N PRO A 69 14.66 8.76 8.76
CA PRO A 69 13.57 9.07 7.81
C PRO A 69 13.68 10.46 7.20
N CYS A 70 14.07 11.48 7.98
CA CYS A 70 14.27 12.84 7.47
C CYS A 70 15.46 12.92 6.49
N LEU A 71 16.53 12.15 6.70
CA LEU A 71 17.65 12.05 5.75
C LEU A 71 17.23 11.37 4.44
N GLU A 72 16.44 10.31 4.52
CA GLU A 72 15.91 9.60 3.34
C GLU A 72 15.12 10.56 2.44
N GLU A 73 14.18 11.29 3.02
CA GLU A 73 13.34 12.24 2.28
C GLU A 73 14.13 13.42 1.69
N ARG A 74 15.21 13.83 2.38
CA ARG A 74 16.16 14.80 1.83
C ARG A 74 16.94 14.23 0.65
N ILE A 75 17.41 12.98 0.74
CA ILE A 75 18.12 12.32 -0.37
C ILE A 75 17.21 12.24 -1.59
N LYS A 76 15.96 11.78 -1.42
CA LYS A 76 14.96 11.73 -2.50
C LYS A 76 14.72 13.12 -3.11
N LEU A 77 14.62 14.17 -2.29
CA LEU A 77 14.49 15.53 -2.79
C LEU A 77 15.71 15.98 -3.60
N HIS A 78 16.93 15.72 -3.14
CA HIS A 78 18.14 16.06 -3.88
C HIS A 78 18.28 15.24 -5.19
N LEU A 79 17.81 14.00 -5.20
CA LEU A 79 17.71 13.18 -6.40
C LEU A 79 16.74 13.78 -7.44
N GLU A 80 15.61 14.36 -7.00
CA GLU A 80 14.69 15.09 -7.89
C GLU A 80 15.35 16.28 -8.59
N PHE A 81 16.37 16.89 -7.98
CA PHE A 81 17.15 17.98 -8.55
C PHE A 81 18.43 17.52 -9.25
N GLU A 82 18.66 16.21 -9.36
CA GLU A 82 19.90 15.63 -9.93
C GLU A 82 21.17 16.10 -9.18
N GLU A 83 21.05 16.43 -7.88
CA GLU A 83 22.14 16.91 -7.02
C GLU A 83 22.90 15.74 -6.38
N PHE A 84 23.44 14.84 -7.22
CA PHE A 84 24.02 13.55 -6.80
C PHE A 84 25.14 13.67 -5.75
N SER A 85 25.97 14.72 -5.83
CA SER A 85 27.03 14.95 -4.84
C SER A 85 26.49 15.12 -3.42
N GLU A 86 25.35 15.79 -3.28
CA GLU A 86 24.67 15.99 -2.01
C GLU A 86 23.97 14.71 -1.57
N CYS A 87 23.39 13.93 -2.49
CA CYS A 87 22.84 12.61 -2.20
C CYS A 87 23.88 11.68 -1.56
N TYR A 88 25.08 11.56 -2.14
CA TYR A 88 26.15 10.75 -1.57
C TYR A 88 26.62 11.26 -0.20
N ARG A 89 26.68 12.59 -0.03
CA ARG A 89 27.04 13.20 1.26
C ARG A 89 26.02 12.83 2.35
N LEU A 90 24.74 12.89 2.03
CA LEU A 90 23.65 12.53 2.95
C LEU A 90 23.58 11.03 3.19
N ALA A 91 23.78 10.19 2.16
CA ALA A 91 23.80 8.73 2.28
C ALA A 91 24.96 8.26 3.19
N LYS A 92 26.13 8.90 3.12
CA LYS A 92 27.22 8.63 4.06
C LYS A 92 26.80 8.88 5.51
N ARG A 93 26.11 9.99 5.77
CA ARG A 93 25.56 10.30 7.11
C ARG A 93 24.48 9.29 7.51
N TYR A 94 23.62 8.90 6.58
CA TYR A 94 22.61 7.87 6.80
C TYR A 94 23.24 6.55 7.25
N LYS A 95 24.32 6.12 6.58
CA LYS A 95 25.12 4.93 6.96
C LYS A 95 25.66 5.01 8.39
N GLU A 96 26.18 6.17 8.80
CA GLU A 96 26.77 6.37 10.14
C GLU A 96 25.73 6.24 11.27
N LEU A 97 24.45 6.44 10.97
CA LEU A 97 23.35 6.40 11.94
C LEU A 97 22.72 5.02 12.09
N LEU A 98 22.90 4.14 11.10
CA LEU A 98 22.25 2.84 11.07
C LEU A 98 23.06 1.81 11.87
N VAL A 99 22.39 1.19 12.84
CA VAL A 99 22.87 -0.05 13.49
C VAL A 99 22.89 -1.16 12.43
N GLN A 100 23.75 -2.17 12.61
CA GLN A 100 23.89 -3.35 11.72
C GLN A 100 22.57 -3.97 11.23
N LYS A 101 21.48 -3.85 12.02
CA LYS A 101 20.12 -4.31 11.67
C LYS A 101 19.47 -3.57 10.49
N TYR A 102 19.91 -2.35 10.15
CA TYR A 102 19.29 -1.52 9.11
C TYR A 102 20.18 -1.30 7.89
N GLN A 103 21.20 -2.14 7.71
CA GLN A 103 22.13 -2.10 6.58
C GLN A 103 21.42 -2.19 5.22
N GLU A 104 20.35 -2.99 5.12
CA GLU A 104 19.53 -3.15 3.91
C GLU A 104 18.88 -1.83 3.45
N TYR A 105 18.46 -0.97 4.38
CA TYR A 105 17.88 0.34 4.05
C TYR A 105 18.91 1.31 3.47
N TYR A 106 20.15 1.27 3.97
CA TYR A 106 21.23 2.04 3.39
C TYR A 106 21.57 1.56 1.97
N GLU A 107 21.65 0.24 1.78
CA GLU A 107 21.94 -0.36 0.48
C GLU A 107 20.89 0.03 -0.54
N ALA A 108 19.60 -0.09 -0.22
CA ALA A 108 18.51 0.33 -1.09
C ALA A 108 18.59 1.82 -1.49
N ILE A 109 18.92 2.72 -0.55
CA ILE A 109 19.07 4.15 -0.86
C ILE A 109 20.33 4.43 -1.68
N TYR A 110 21.42 3.72 -1.42
CA TYR A 110 22.65 3.90 -2.17
C TYR A 110 22.50 3.40 -3.61
N ASP A 111 21.85 2.25 -3.81
CA ASP A 111 21.53 1.68 -5.12
C ASP A 111 20.62 2.62 -5.92
N LEU A 112 19.58 3.17 -5.28
CA LEU A 112 18.73 4.21 -5.88
C LEU A 112 19.55 5.39 -6.41
N ILE A 113 20.52 5.90 -5.65
CA ILE A 113 21.37 7.03 -6.07
C ILE A 113 22.21 6.62 -7.29
N GLN A 114 22.85 5.46 -7.25
CA GLN A 114 23.74 4.98 -8.31
C GLN A 114 22.99 4.74 -9.62
N GLU A 115 21.87 4.01 -9.55
CA GLU A 115 21.04 3.70 -10.72
C GLU A 115 20.46 4.98 -11.33
N SER A 116 19.93 5.88 -10.50
CA SER A 116 19.40 7.17 -10.96
C SER A 116 20.48 8.01 -11.65
N GLU A 117 21.68 8.08 -11.07
CA GLU A 117 22.81 8.82 -11.65
C GLU A 117 23.25 8.21 -12.98
N GLN A 118 23.37 6.88 -13.04
CA GLN A 118 23.78 6.16 -14.24
C GLN A 118 22.78 6.36 -15.38
N LEU A 119 21.48 6.18 -15.13
CA LEU A 119 20.42 6.38 -16.13
C LEU A 119 20.39 7.83 -16.61
N THR A 120 20.50 8.79 -15.68
CA THR A 120 20.53 10.23 -16.00
C THR A 120 21.74 10.60 -16.87
N LYS A 121 22.92 10.05 -16.56
CA LYS A 121 24.14 10.25 -17.37
C LYS A 121 23.98 9.68 -18.77
N GLN A 122 23.50 8.44 -18.91
CA GLN A 122 23.26 7.81 -20.21
C GLN A 122 22.24 8.61 -21.03
N TYR A 123 21.17 9.09 -20.40
CA TYR A 123 20.16 9.93 -21.05
C TYR A 123 20.77 11.22 -21.59
N LYS A 124 21.59 11.92 -20.79
CA LYS A 124 22.25 13.17 -21.18
C LYS A 124 23.30 12.96 -22.29
N GLN A 125 24.04 11.85 -22.26
CA GLN A 125 25.05 11.53 -23.27
C GLN A 125 24.47 11.35 -24.68
N LYS A 126 23.22 10.89 -24.80
CA LYS A 126 22.56 10.73 -26.11
C LYS A 126 22.26 12.06 -26.82
N GLY A 127 22.32 13.19 -26.11
CA GLY A 127 22.13 14.53 -26.68
C GLY A 127 20.74 14.77 -27.29
N PRO A 128 20.52 15.95 -27.91
CA PRO A 128 19.31 16.22 -28.67
C PRO A 128 19.42 15.58 -30.07
N SER A 129 18.62 14.55 -30.34
CA SER A 129 18.50 13.94 -31.67
C SER A 129 17.06 13.49 -31.89
N ASN A 130 16.51 13.81 -33.06
CA ASN A 130 15.16 13.43 -33.46
C ASN A 130 15.13 12.15 -34.31
N THR A 131 16.21 11.37 -34.33
CA THR A 131 16.16 10.04 -34.96
C THR A 131 15.24 9.13 -34.14
N LEU A 132 14.49 8.29 -34.85
CA LEU A 132 13.55 7.34 -34.24
C LEU A 132 14.24 6.49 -33.16
N THR A 133 15.39 5.92 -33.48
CA THR A 133 16.17 5.06 -32.59
C THR A 133 16.60 5.80 -31.32
N VAL A 134 17.19 7.00 -31.44
CA VAL A 134 17.66 7.74 -30.26
C VAL A 134 16.49 8.17 -29.39
N SER A 135 15.37 8.56 -29.99
CA SER A 135 14.17 8.95 -29.24
C SER A 135 13.60 7.80 -28.42
N ILE A 136 13.51 6.60 -29.01
CA ILE A 136 13.05 5.39 -28.31
C ILE A 136 14.02 5.02 -27.18
N GLU A 137 15.32 5.03 -27.43
CA GLU A 137 16.32 4.71 -26.41
C GLU A 137 16.31 5.71 -25.24
N LYS A 138 16.14 7.01 -25.52
CA LYS A 138 16.01 8.03 -24.46
C LYS A 138 14.77 7.82 -23.61
N ALA A 139 13.63 7.52 -24.25
CA ALA A 139 12.39 7.22 -23.53
C ALA A 139 12.47 5.90 -22.74
N ALA A 140 13.23 4.90 -23.22
CA ALA A 140 13.45 3.65 -22.48
C ALA A 140 14.24 3.90 -21.19
N LEU A 141 15.30 4.70 -21.24
CA LEU A 141 16.05 5.12 -20.04
C LEU A 141 15.16 5.88 -19.05
N LEU A 142 14.28 6.76 -19.55
CA LEU A 142 13.33 7.49 -18.70
C LEU A 142 12.24 6.58 -18.14
N HIS A 143 11.82 5.54 -18.87
CA HIS A 143 10.90 4.53 -18.36
C HIS A 143 11.52 3.74 -17.21
N GLU A 144 12.75 3.25 -17.37
CA GLU A 144 13.50 2.58 -16.30
C GLU A 144 13.69 3.49 -15.08
N LEU A 145 14.07 4.76 -15.30
CA LEU A 145 14.20 5.72 -14.21
C LEU A 145 12.86 5.98 -13.50
N THR A 146 11.77 6.12 -14.25
CA THR A 146 10.43 6.29 -13.70
C THR A 146 10.03 5.10 -12.84
N VAL A 147 10.33 3.89 -13.32
CA VAL A 147 10.11 2.63 -12.62
C VAL A 147 10.81 2.62 -11.26
N ILE A 148 12.11 2.93 -11.20
CA ILE A 148 12.87 2.98 -9.95
C ILE A 148 12.31 4.06 -9.01
N GLN A 149 11.98 5.23 -9.55
CA GLN A 149 11.38 6.32 -8.79
C GLN A 149 10.03 5.93 -8.19
N MET A 150 9.20 5.18 -8.91
CA MET A 150 7.92 4.65 -8.41
C MET A 150 8.14 3.67 -7.25
N ASP A 151 9.09 2.74 -7.39
CA ASP A 151 9.39 1.74 -6.35
C ASP A 151 9.87 2.40 -5.04
N HIS A 152 10.52 3.57 -5.14
CA HIS A 152 11.00 4.37 -4.01
C HIS A 152 10.08 5.53 -3.60
N GLN A 153 8.79 5.51 -3.98
CA GLN A 153 7.78 6.50 -3.58
C GLN A 153 7.99 7.92 -4.14
N MET A 154 8.91 8.10 -5.09
CA MET A 154 9.28 9.40 -5.62
C MET A 154 8.31 9.85 -6.73
N PHE A 155 7.01 9.91 -6.42
CA PHE A 155 5.94 10.07 -7.42
C PHE A 155 6.07 11.35 -8.27
N ARG A 156 6.56 12.45 -7.68
CA ARG A 156 6.81 13.68 -8.45
C ARG A 156 7.97 13.53 -9.43
N ALA A 157 9.05 12.88 -9.00
CA ALA A 157 10.19 12.55 -9.85
C ALA A 157 9.75 11.65 -11.01
N ALA A 158 9.04 10.57 -10.66
CA ALA A 158 8.48 9.61 -11.61
C ALA A 158 7.58 10.32 -12.64
N LEU A 159 6.69 11.20 -12.19
CA LEU A 159 5.84 11.98 -13.09
C LEU A 159 6.64 12.85 -14.06
N LYS A 160 7.65 13.58 -13.57
CA LYS A 160 8.55 14.42 -14.40
C LYS A 160 9.30 13.57 -15.43
N SER A 161 9.84 12.42 -15.02
CA SER A 161 10.56 11.47 -15.89
C SER A 161 9.63 10.87 -16.95
N ALA A 162 8.43 10.45 -16.56
CA ALA A 162 7.42 9.88 -17.45
C ALA A 162 6.98 10.91 -18.50
N ASP A 163 6.68 12.14 -18.07
CA ASP A 163 6.31 13.22 -18.99
C ASP A 163 7.41 13.52 -20.01
N ARG A 164 8.66 13.56 -19.57
CA ARG A 164 9.81 13.77 -20.45
C ARG A 164 9.98 12.60 -21.44
N GLY A 165 9.77 11.36 -20.98
CA GLY A 165 9.82 10.17 -21.83
C GLY A 165 8.73 10.21 -22.90
N LEU A 166 7.49 10.54 -22.51
CA LEU A 166 6.37 10.68 -23.43
C LEU A 166 6.60 11.78 -24.47
N GLN A 167 7.23 12.88 -24.08
CA GLN A 167 7.61 13.96 -24.99
C GLN A 167 8.65 13.48 -26.03
N ASP A 168 9.68 12.76 -25.59
CA ASP A 168 10.73 12.25 -26.47
C ASP A 168 10.19 11.32 -27.57
N ILE A 169 9.22 10.46 -27.25
CA ILE A 169 8.63 9.52 -28.22
C ILE A 169 7.27 9.95 -28.79
N HIS A 170 6.81 11.17 -28.53
CA HIS A 170 5.48 11.63 -28.98
C HIS A 170 5.34 11.53 -30.52
N HIS A 171 6.35 11.97 -31.26
CA HIS A 171 6.37 11.96 -32.72
C HIS A 171 6.44 10.54 -33.32
N CYS A 172 6.87 9.55 -32.53
CA CYS A 172 6.98 8.16 -32.96
C CYS A 172 6.06 7.20 -32.21
N LYS A 173 4.99 7.72 -31.58
CA LYS A 173 4.04 6.95 -30.72
C LYS A 173 3.57 5.62 -31.31
N LYS A 174 3.38 5.54 -32.63
CA LYS A 174 2.91 4.31 -33.30
C LYS A 174 3.98 3.22 -33.33
N SER A 175 5.24 3.61 -33.53
CA SER A 175 6.39 2.71 -33.59
C SER A 175 6.91 2.32 -32.20
N SER A 176 6.54 3.08 -31.17
CA SER A 176 6.94 2.89 -29.77
C SER A 176 5.74 2.61 -28.84
N ALA A 177 4.63 2.10 -29.37
CA ALA A 177 3.35 2.03 -28.67
C ALA A 177 3.41 1.34 -27.29
N THR A 178 4.16 0.25 -27.16
CA THR A 178 4.34 -0.45 -25.86
C THR A 178 5.05 0.43 -24.83
N LEU A 179 6.13 1.10 -25.22
CA LEU A 179 6.87 2.00 -24.34
C LEU A 179 6.05 3.26 -24.00
N TYR A 180 5.33 3.80 -24.98
CA TYR A 180 4.41 4.92 -24.79
C TYR A 180 3.30 4.59 -23.80
N MET A 181 2.72 3.39 -23.93
CA MET A 181 1.71 2.86 -23.01
C MET A 181 2.27 2.69 -21.59
N GLY A 182 3.43 2.06 -21.43
CA GLY A 182 4.05 1.88 -20.11
C GLY A 182 4.37 3.21 -19.41
N LEU A 183 4.85 4.21 -20.15
CA LEU A 183 5.06 5.56 -19.62
C LEU A 183 3.74 6.25 -19.24
N LEU A 184 2.65 6.06 -20.00
CA LEU A 184 1.33 6.57 -19.65
C LEU A 184 0.75 5.89 -18.39
N GLU A 185 0.97 4.58 -18.23
CA GLU A 185 0.56 3.82 -17.04
C GLU A 185 1.27 4.34 -15.79
N LEU A 186 2.60 4.48 -15.84
CA LEU A 186 3.39 5.03 -14.75
C LEU A 186 3.00 6.48 -14.44
N LYS A 187 2.76 7.30 -15.48
CA LYS A 187 2.25 8.67 -15.32
C LYS A 187 0.89 8.69 -14.61
N ALA A 188 -0.05 7.86 -15.05
CA ALA A 188 -1.40 7.81 -14.47
C ALA A 188 -1.33 7.40 -13.00
N GLU A 189 -0.52 6.39 -12.67
CA GLU A 189 -0.31 5.96 -11.29
C GLU A 189 0.36 7.04 -10.44
N ALA A 190 1.44 7.66 -10.93
CA ALA A 190 2.11 8.74 -10.21
C ALA A 190 1.18 9.93 -9.94
N GLN A 191 0.38 10.33 -10.94
CA GLN A 191 -0.65 11.35 -10.77
C GLN A 191 -1.65 10.95 -9.66
N TRP A 192 -2.10 9.68 -9.68
CA TRP A 192 -3.11 9.19 -8.75
C TRP A 192 -2.59 9.15 -7.31
N GLN A 193 -1.36 8.66 -7.11
CA GLN A 193 -0.70 8.64 -5.80
C GLN A 193 -0.54 10.05 -5.21
N LEU A 194 -0.30 11.06 -6.05
CA LEU A 194 -0.17 12.45 -5.60
C LEU A 194 -1.49 13.11 -5.19
N ARG A 195 -2.63 12.74 -5.79
CA ARG A 195 -3.96 13.35 -5.52
C ARG A 195 -4.02 14.87 -5.63
N GLU A 196 -3.16 15.46 -6.45
CA GLU A 196 -2.99 16.91 -6.56
C GLU A 196 -3.55 17.52 -7.85
N PHE A 197 -4.07 16.68 -8.74
CA PHE A 197 -4.50 17.09 -10.06
C PHE A 197 -6.01 17.20 -10.16
N THR A 198 -6.48 18.04 -11.08
CA THR A 198 -7.91 18.13 -11.40
C THR A 198 -8.43 16.82 -11.98
N ILE A 199 -9.75 16.59 -11.86
CA ILE A 199 -10.39 15.43 -12.46
C ILE A 199 -10.15 15.37 -13.98
N GLU A 200 -10.11 16.52 -14.67
CA GLU A 200 -9.83 16.60 -16.10
C GLU A 200 -8.45 16.07 -16.45
N THR A 201 -7.44 16.38 -15.63
CA THR A 201 -6.07 15.88 -15.82
C THR A 201 -6.02 14.35 -15.76
N TYR A 202 -6.65 13.77 -14.72
CA TYR A 202 -6.74 12.32 -14.57
C TYR A 202 -7.46 11.66 -15.75
N VAL A 203 -8.62 12.20 -16.11
CA VAL A 203 -9.47 11.72 -17.20
C VAL A 203 -8.71 11.75 -18.53
N ASN A 204 -7.95 12.82 -18.80
CA ASN A 204 -7.18 12.97 -20.03
C ASN A 204 -6.07 11.93 -20.16
N THR A 205 -5.35 11.62 -19.07
CA THR A 205 -4.33 10.56 -19.09
C THR A 205 -4.97 9.20 -19.34
N SER A 206 -6.07 8.86 -18.63
CA SER A 206 -6.78 7.60 -18.85
C SER A 206 -7.34 7.46 -20.26
N ASN A 207 -7.86 8.54 -20.86
CA ASN A 207 -8.39 8.50 -22.22
C ASN A 207 -7.28 8.23 -23.24
N GLN A 208 -6.11 8.85 -23.10
CA GLN A 208 -4.94 8.57 -23.94
C GLN A 208 -4.50 7.11 -23.82
N LEU A 209 -4.48 6.58 -22.59
CA LEU A 209 -4.12 5.18 -22.34
C LEU A 209 -5.10 4.21 -23.01
N LEU A 210 -6.41 4.44 -22.87
CA LEU A 210 -7.45 3.65 -23.54
C LEU A 210 -7.35 3.71 -25.07
N GLU A 211 -7.06 4.87 -25.66
CA GLU A 211 -6.86 5.03 -27.11
C GLU A 211 -5.71 4.15 -27.60
N ILE A 212 -4.57 4.17 -26.89
CA ILE A 212 -3.40 3.36 -27.25
C ILE A 212 -3.68 1.86 -27.08
N ILE A 213 -4.30 1.44 -25.97
CA ILE A 213 -4.68 0.04 -25.74
C ILE A 213 -5.62 -0.44 -26.86
N GLN A 214 -6.62 0.35 -27.23
CA GLN A 214 -7.58 0.01 -28.28
C GLN A 214 -6.92 -0.12 -29.65
N THR A 215 -5.95 0.74 -29.95
CA THR A 215 -5.32 0.83 -31.27
C THR A 215 -4.19 -0.17 -31.46
N HIS A 216 -3.43 -0.47 -30.40
CA HIS A 216 -2.15 -1.19 -30.49
C HIS A 216 -2.13 -2.55 -29.79
N THR A 217 -3.00 -2.82 -28.81
CA THR A 217 -3.08 -4.14 -28.17
C THR A 217 -4.00 -5.06 -28.97
N LYS A 218 -3.40 -5.94 -29.79
CA LYS A 218 -4.15 -6.88 -30.65
C LYS A 218 -4.67 -8.11 -29.90
N ASN A 219 -3.98 -8.55 -28.84
CA ASN A 219 -4.40 -9.70 -28.05
C ASN A 219 -5.65 -9.31 -27.24
N PRO A 220 -6.82 -9.92 -27.48
CA PRO A 220 -8.06 -9.52 -26.81
C PRO A 220 -8.03 -9.70 -25.29
N ARG A 221 -7.32 -10.73 -24.81
CA ARG A 221 -7.17 -10.98 -23.37
C ARG A 221 -6.32 -9.91 -22.70
N LEU A 222 -5.14 -9.63 -23.26
CA LEU A 222 -4.26 -8.57 -22.75
C LEU A 222 -4.95 -7.20 -22.85
N GLN A 223 -5.70 -6.95 -23.93
CA GLN A 223 -6.46 -5.71 -24.08
C GLN A 223 -7.54 -5.57 -23.00
N ALA A 224 -8.25 -6.65 -22.68
CA ALA A 224 -9.26 -6.67 -21.62
C ALA A 224 -8.62 -6.42 -20.24
N GLU A 225 -7.50 -7.08 -19.93
CA GLU A 225 -6.74 -6.90 -18.69
C GLU A 225 -6.27 -5.44 -18.50
N GLN A 226 -5.67 -4.86 -19.54
CA GLN A 226 -5.21 -3.47 -19.51
C GLN A 226 -6.37 -2.49 -19.34
N LYS A 227 -7.49 -2.69 -20.06
CA LYS A 227 -8.70 -1.87 -19.88
C LYS A 227 -9.27 -1.97 -18.47
N MET A 228 -9.26 -3.17 -17.86
CA MET A 228 -9.71 -3.36 -16.48
C MET A 228 -8.91 -2.50 -15.50
N ALA A 229 -7.58 -2.43 -15.65
CA ALA A 229 -6.74 -1.58 -14.80
C ALA A 229 -7.15 -0.10 -14.91
N VAL A 230 -7.33 0.42 -16.13
CA VAL A 230 -7.73 1.82 -16.35
C VAL A 230 -9.13 2.10 -15.80
N TYR A 231 -10.09 1.20 -16.03
CA TYR A 231 -11.46 1.39 -15.52
C TYR A 231 -11.53 1.34 -14.00
N LYS A 232 -10.75 0.47 -13.35
CA LYS A 232 -10.66 0.45 -11.89
C LYS A 232 -10.16 1.80 -11.36
N GLN A 233 -9.08 2.33 -11.93
CA GLN A 233 -8.56 3.65 -11.55
C GLN A 233 -9.61 4.76 -11.79
N ARG A 234 -10.38 4.71 -12.88
CA ARG A 234 -11.47 5.67 -13.14
C ARG A 234 -12.58 5.61 -12.11
N VAL A 235 -12.92 4.43 -11.59
CA VAL A 235 -13.87 4.30 -10.48
C VAL A 235 -13.33 5.03 -9.25
N GLU A 236 -12.06 4.79 -8.89
CA GLU A 236 -11.43 5.43 -7.73
C GLU A 236 -11.38 6.96 -7.88
N ILE A 237 -10.98 7.48 -9.04
CA ILE A 237 -10.97 8.92 -9.35
C ILE A 237 -12.36 9.53 -9.21
N HIS A 238 -13.38 8.94 -9.86
CA HIS A 238 -14.73 9.49 -9.82
C HIS A 238 -15.36 9.40 -8.43
N MET A 239 -15.05 8.37 -7.63
CA MET A 239 -15.47 8.29 -6.23
C MET A 239 -14.80 9.38 -5.38
N TYR A 240 -13.50 9.60 -5.52
CA TYR A 240 -12.76 10.66 -4.81
C TYR A 240 -13.34 12.06 -5.06
N TYR A 241 -13.84 12.30 -6.28
CA TYR A 241 -14.49 13.55 -6.68
C TYR A 241 -16.02 13.56 -6.50
N ASN A 242 -16.59 12.62 -5.74
CA ASN A 242 -18.04 12.52 -5.46
C ASN A 242 -18.93 12.44 -6.72
N GLN A 243 -18.47 11.79 -7.79
CA GLN A 243 -19.20 11.56 -9.04
C GLN A 243 -19.72 10.12 -9.16
N GLU A 244 -20.63 9.73 -8.27
CA GLU A 244 -21.10 8.34 -8.14
C GLU A 244 -21.69 7.77 -9.44
N ALA A 245 -22.48 8.56 -10.19
CA ALA A 245 -23.03 8.13 -11.48
C ALA A 245 -21.94 7.76 -12.50
N ARG A 246 -20.82 8.50 -12.52
CA ARG A 246 -19.67 8.21 -13.39
C ARG A 246 -18.91 6.99 -12.88
N ALA A 247 -18.72 6.87 -11.57
CA ALA A 247 -18.10 5.69 -10.98
C ALA A 247 -18.88 4.41 -11.33
N ASN A 248 -20.21 4.43 -11.23
CA ASN A 248 -21.05 3.28 -11.57
C ASN A 248 -21.00 2.92 -13.07
N HIS A 249 -20.92 3.92 -13.95
CA HIS A 249 -20.68 3.67 -15.38
C HIS A 249 -19.36 2.93 -15.62
N PHE A 250 -18.26 3.35 -15.00
CA PHE A 250 -16.97 2.68 -15.15
C PHE A 250 -16.90 1.32 -14.43
N LYS A 251 -17.65 1.11 -13.34
CA LYS A 251 -17.84 -0.23 -12.75
C LYS A 251 -18.48 -1.19 -13.76
N ALA A 252 -19.50 -0.75 -14.49
CA ALA A 252 -20.13 -1.56 -15.53
C ALA A 252 -19.16 -1.92 -16.66
N LEU A 253 -18.38 -0.95 -17.15
CA LEU A 253 -17.33 -1.18 -18.16
C LEU A 253 -16.23 -2.13 -17.65
N TRP A 254 -15.87 -2.03 -16.37
CA TRP A 254 -14.94 -2.95 -15.74
C TRP A 254 -15.47 -4.39 -15.70
N HIS A 255 -16.74 -4.57 -15.33
CA HIS A 255 -17.39 -5.90 -15.34
C HIS A 255 -17.49 -6.50 -16.73
N GLU A 256 -17.76 -5.69 -17.76
CA GLU A 256 -17.77 -6.11 -19.14
C GLU A 256 -16.38 -6.60 -19.58
N ALA A 257 -15.33 -5.82 -19.33
CA ALA A 257 -13.95 -6.19 -19.64
C ALA A 257 -13.52 -7.47 -18.89
N LYS A 258 -13.94 -7.63 -17.63
CA LYS A 258 -13.69 -8.84 -16.84
C LYS A 258 -14.33 -10.08 -17.47
N THR A 259 -15.57 -9.96 -17.95
CA THR A 259 -16.27 -11.06 -18.62
C THR A 259 -15.56 -11.44 -19.93
N GLN A 260 -15.08 -10.45 -20.69
CA GLN A 260 -14.27 -10.70 -21.89
C GLN A 260 -12.98 -11.45 -21.55
N PHE A 261 -12.25 -11.03 -20.51
CA PHE A 261 -11.03 -11.69 -20.05
C PHE A 261 -11.27 -13.16 -19.64
N GLU A 262 -12.34 -13.44 -18.90
CA GLU A 262 -12.71 -14.78 -18.45
C GLU A 262 -13.18 -15.68 -19.61
N SER A 263 -13.85 -15.11 -20.62
CA SER A 263 -14.36 -15.84 -21.78
C SER A 263 -13.26 -16.37 -22.70
N VAL A 264 -12.16 -15.62 -22.88
CA VAL A 264 -11.01 -16.04 -23.70
C VAL A 264 -10.22 -17.16 -23.02
N SER A 265 -10.19 -17.19 -21.68
CA SER A 265 -9.47 -18.19 -20.89
C SER A 265 -10.04 -19.62 -20.99
N ARG A 266 -11.25 -19.81 -21.52
CA ARG A 266 -11.87 -21.14 -21.69
C ARG A 266 -11.52 -21.85 -22.99
N ASN A 267 -10.92 -21.18 -23.99
CA ASN A 267 -10.79 -21.71 -25.35
C ASN A 267 -9.35 -21.87 -25.89
N GLU A 268 -8.30 -21.54 -25.14
CA GLU A 268 -6.91 -21.66 -25.63
C GLU A 268 -6.08 -22.68 -24.84
N LYS A 269 -5.53 -23.69 -25.53
CA LYS A 269 -4.35 -24.43 -25.06
C LYS A 269 -3.17 -23.46 -25.11
N VAL A 270 -2.59 -23.24 -23.94
CA VAL A 270 -1.52 -22.28 -23.64
C VAL A 270 -0.30 -22.53 -24.53
N SER A 271 -0.02 -21.62 -25.45
CA SER A 271 1.37 -21.32 -25.85
C SER A 271 1.93 -20.35 -24.81
N GLU A 272 3.04 -20.72 -24.18
CA GLU A 272 3.71 -19.92 -23.16
C GLU A 272 3.90 -18.47 -23.66
N PRO A 273 3.48 -17.47 -22.87
CA PRO A 273 3.75 -16.09 -23.20
C PRO A 273 5.26 -15.83 -23.05
N PHE A 274 5.82 -15.12 -24.02
CA PHE A 274 7.12 -14.48 -23.89
C PHE A 274 7.19 -13.73 -22.55
N ASP A 275 8.19 -14.10 -21.76
CA ASP A 275 8.48 -13.58 -20.42
C ASP A 275 8.90 -12.11 -20.52
N PHE A 276 7.95 -11.21 -20.29
CA PHE A 276 8.26 -9.94 -19.66
C PHE A 276 8.08 -10.18 -18.17
N GLY A 277 9.20 -10.11 -17.44
CA GLY A 277 9.29 -10.40 -16.02
C GLY A 277 8.06 -9.89 -15.28
N SER A 278 7.42 -10.81 -14.58
CA SER A 278 6.35 -10.57 -13.64
C SER A 278 6.81 -9.49 -12.64
N ARG A 279 6.50 -8.24 -12.96
CA ARG A 279 6.53 -7.16 -12.00
C ARG A 279 5.37 -7.42 -11.06
N ILE A 280 5.67 -8.21 -10.03
CA ILE A 280 4.98 -8.17 -8.75
C ILE A 280 5.03 -6.70 -8.34
N THR A 281 3.97 -5.95 -8.67
CA THR A 281 3.63 -4.79 -7.87
C THR A 281 3.30 -5.38 -6.49
N PRO A 282 4.02 -5.03 -5.42
CA PRO A 282 3.48 -5.23 -4.09
C PRO A 282 2.13 -4.53 -4.08
N SER A 283 1.08 -5.28 -3.76
CA SER A 283 -0.27 -4.76 -3.54
C SER A 283 -0.22 -3.44 -2.77
N HIS A 284 -1.09 -2.50 -3.15
CA HIS A 284 -1.42 -1.21 -2.51
C HIS A 284 -1.74 -1.28 -1.00
N ARG A 285 -0.88 -1.88 -0.16
CA ARG A 285 -1.09 -2.06 1.29
C ARG A 285 0.08 -1.63 2.15
N MET A 286 1.22 -1.25 1.56
CA MET A 286 2.43 -0.94 2.35
C MET A 286 2.94 0.50 2.26
N LEU A 287 2.31 1.39 1.49
CA LEU A 287 2.94 2.69 1.21
C LEU A 287 1.99 3.91 1.22
N LEU A 288 0.79 3.77 1.78
CA LEU A 288 0.05 4.94 2.22
C LEU A 288 0.53 5.29 3.63
N GLN A 289 1.54 6.17 3.71
CA GLN A 289 1.67 7.08 4.85
C GLN A 289 0.55 8.14 4.77
N SER A 290 -0.72 7.70 4.82
CA SER A 290 -1.69 8.43 5.62
C SER A 290 -1.39 8.05 7.07
N ASP A 291 -1.46 8.98 8.01
CA ASP A 291 -1.21 8.74 9.43
C ASP A 291 -1.79 7.37 9.85
N VAL A 292 -0.91 6.38 10.03
CA VAL A 292 -1.33 5.02 10.31
C VAL A 292 -1.74 4.99 11.77
N PHE A 293 -3.05 5.04 12.02
CA PHE A 293 -3.57 4.98 13.36
C PHE A 293 -3.71 3.52 13.76
N THR A 294 -2.98 3.12 14.80
CA THR A 294 -3.19 1.82 15.42
C THR A 294 -4.25 1.97 16.51
N ILE A 295 -5.38 1.30 16.33
CA ILE A 295 -6.47 1.25 17.30
C ILE A 295 -6.25 0.01 18.16
N GLN A 296 -6.21 0.19 19.48
CA GLN A 296 -6.12 -0.93 20.41
C GLN A 296 -7.54 -1.36 20.77
N VAL A 297 -7.96 -2.52 20.28
CA VAL A 297 -9.27 -3.05 20.59
C VAL A 297 -9.14 -4.17 21.62
N LYS A 298 -9.72 -3.96 22.79
CA LYS A 298 -9.84 -4.99 23.82
C LYS A 298 -11.12 -5.79 23.58
N VAL A 299 -10.95 -7.03 23.14
CA VAL A 299 -12.07 -7.94 22.86
C VAL A 299 -12.44 -8.66 24.15
N LEU A 300 -13.63 -8.38 24.68
CA LEU A 300 -14.09 -8.89 25.97
C LEU A 300 -14.67 -10.31 25.86
N LEU A 301 -13.82 -11.27 25.51
CA LEU A 301 -14.08 -12.71 25.64
C LEU A 301 -13.92 -13.16 27.10
N LEU A 302 -14.20 -14.45 27.39
CA LEU A 302 -13.94 -15.07 28.69
C LEU A 302 -12.49 -14.85 29.15
N GLU A 303 -11.54 -14.98 28.22
CA GLU A 303 -10.17 -14.51 28.36
C GLU A 303 -10.00 -13.30 27.43
N PRO A 304 -9.95 -12.06 27.97
CA PRO A 304 -9.85 -10.87 27.14
C PRO A 304 -8.56 -10.85 26.32
N VAL A 305 -8.69 -10.51 25.04
CA VAL A 305 -7.54 -10.38 24.13
C VAL A 305 -7.45 -8.96 23.59
N ILE A 306 -6.24 -8.49 23.35
CA ILE A 306 -5.98 -7.18 22.76
C ILE A 306 -5.59 -7.39 21.31
N VAL A 307 -6.32 -6.72 20.42
CA VAL A 307 -6.09 -6.77 18.99
C VAL A 307 -5.73 -5.38 18.51
N HIS A 308 -4.59 -5.29 17.81
CA HIS A 308 -4.14 -4.05 17.20
C HIS A 308 -4.69 -3.99 15.77
N ILE A 309 -5.56 -3.02 15.51
CA ILE A 309 -6.12 -2.76 14.18
C ILE A 309 -5.40 -1.57 13.58
N VAL A 310 -4.83 -1.79 12.41
CA VAL A 310 -4.16 -0.75 11.64
C VAL A 310 -5.21 -0.08 10.76
N CYS A 311 -5.45 1.21 11.00
CA CYS A 311 -6.41 2.02 10.27
C CYS A 311 -5.67 3.00 9.36
N TYR A 312 -6.08 3.07 8.10
CA TYR A 312 -5.47 3.91 7.07
C TYR A 312 -6.39 5.06 6.61
N ASP A 313 -7.63 5.08 7.07
CA ASP A 313 -8.67 6.05 6.73
C ASP A 313 -9.66 6.24 7.89
N MET A 314 -9.65 7.42 8.51
CA MET A 314 -10.53 7.75 9.65
C MET A 314 -11.99 8.01 9.23
N ALA A 315 -12.29 8.09 7.93
CA ALA A 315 -13.66 8.17 7.42
C ALA A 315 -14.38 6.81 7.42
N LEU A 316 -13.68 5.71 7.70
CA LEU A 316 -14.26 4.37 7.86
C LEU A 316 -15.23 4.35 9.05
N SER A 317 -16.19 3.42 9.02
CA SER A 317 -17.20 3.29 10.07
C SER A 317 -16.76 2.37 11.21
N ILE A 318 -17.44 2.49 12.35
CA ILE A 318 -17.30 1.56 13.47
C ILE A 318 -17.69 0.14 13.07
N HIS A 319 -18.64 -0.02 12.15
CA HIS A 319 -18.95 -1.33 11.57
C HIS A 319 -17.75 -1.97 10.88
N TRP A 320 -16.98 -1.21 10.09
CA TRP A 320 -15.75 -1.71 9.49
C TRP A 320 -14.75 -2.18 10.55
N LEU A 321 -14.57 -1.39 11.62
CA LEU A 321 -13.69 -1.76 12.73
C LEU A 321 -14.14 -3.07 13.41
N MET A 322 -15.45 -3.27 13.58
CA MET A 322 -15.99 -4.54 14.10
C MET A 322 -15.61 -5.73 13.22
N GLU A 323 -15.71 -5.60 11.89
CA GLU A 323 -15.37 -6.69 10.96
C GLU A 323 -13.85 -6.99 10.91
N GLU A 324 -13.02 -5.96 10.99
CA GLU A 324 -11.56 -6.14 11.08
C GLU A 324 -11.16 -6.82 12.40
N VAL A 325 -11.78 -6.43 13.52
CA VAL A 325 -11.55 -7.07 14.82
C VAL A 325 -11.96 -8.54 14.78
N LYS A 326 -13.11 -8.87 14.17
CA LYS A 326 -13.53 -10.27 13.99
C LYS A 326 -12.48 -11.08 13.24
N THR A 327 -12.09 -10.57 12.08
CA THR A 327 -11.13 -11.21 11.17
C THR A 327 -9.77 -11.39 11.82
N LYS A 328 -9.25 -10.34 12.47
CA LYS A 328 -7.94 -10.36 13.11
C LYS A 328 -7.93 -11.25 14.35
N THR A 329 -8.98 -11.24 15.16
CA THR A 329 -9.11 -12.15 16.32
C THR A 329 -9.14 -13.61 15.86
N TRP A 330 -9.82 -13.92 14.75
CA TRP A 330 -9.81 -15.25 14.16
C TRP A 330 -8.41 -15.64 13.65
N GLN A 331 -7.74 -14.76 12.91
CA GLN A 331 -6.41 -15.03 12.36
C GLN A 331 -5.32 -15.16 13.42
N THR A 332 -5.39 -14.43 14.53
CA THR A 332 -4.33 -14.42 15.55
C THR A 332 -4.66 -15.37 16.72
N HIS A 333 -5.89 -15.30 17.23
CA HIS A 333 -6.30 -16.05 18.42
C HIS A 333 -7.19 -17.26 18.10
N GLY A 334 -7.71 -17.35 16.86
CA GLY A 334 -8.53 -18.49 16.41
C GLY A 334 -9.93 -18.51 17.03
N TYR A 335 -10.40 -17.34 17.47
CA TYR A 335 -11.77 -17.11 17.91
C TYR A 335 -12.35 -15.97 17.09
N GLU A 336 -13.49 -16.20 16.46
CA GLU A 336 -14.22 -15.12 15.80
C GLU A 336 -15.30 -14.59 16.77
N PRO A 337 -15.13 -13.38 17.34
CA PRO A 337 -16.07 -12.82 18.29
C PRO A 337 -17.39 -12.39 17.63
N MET A 338 -18.52 -12.67 18.28
CA MET A 338 -19.81 -12.06 17.95
C MET A 338 -19.90 -10.69 18.63
N ILE A 339 -19.36 -9.67 17.99
CA ILE A 339 -19.35 -8.30 18.53
C ILE A 339 -20.77 -7.70 18.43
N ASN A 340 -21.31 -7.27 19.57
CA ASN A 340 -22.60 -6.59 19.64
C ASN A 340 -22.43 -5.09 19.37
N HIS A 341 -21.55 -4.43 20.12
CA HIS A 341 -21.22 -3.02 19.94
C HIS A 341 -19.81 -2.73 20.44
N MET A 342 -19.33 -1.51 20.16
CA MET A 342 -18.07 -0.97 20.64
C MET A 342 -18.32 0.06 21.75
N ARG A 343 -17.36 0.22 22.66
CA ARG A 343 -17.42 1.17 23.77
C ARG A 343 -16.10 1.93 23.92
N THR A 344 -16.18 3.23 24.16
CA THR A 344 -15.02 4.08 24.51
C THR A 344 -15.34 4.90 25.76
N GLN A 345 -14.42 4.94 26.72
CA GLN A 345 -14.54 5.73 27.96
C GLN A 345 -15.89 5.57 28.69
N GLY A 346 -16.50 4.38 28.61
CA GLY A 346 -17.78 4.07 29.25
C GLY A 346 -19.05 4.40 28.44
N SER A 347 -18.92 4.94 27.22
CA SER A 347 -20.06 5.24 26.33
C SER A 347 -20.12 4.25 25.16
N ASP A 348 -21.32 3.74 24.88
CA ASP A 348 -21.56 2.85 23.74
C ASP A 348 -21.56 3.66 22.44
N ILE A 349 -20.97 3.08 21.40
CA ILE A 349 -20.78 3.71 20.08
C ILE A 349 -21.72 3.05 19.07
N LEU A 350 -22.29 3.83 18.16
CA LEU A 350 -23.15 3.29 17.10
C LEU A 350 -22.29 2.72 15.96
N SER A 351 -22.76 1.63 15.36
CA SER A 351 -22.04 0.99 14.24
C SER A 351 -21.95 1.86 12.99
N THR A 352 -22.84 2.85 12.85
CA THR A 352 -22.86 3.83 11.76
C THR A 352 -21.93 5.01 11.98
N ASP A 353 -21.40 5.21 13.19
CA ASP A 353 -20.51 6.33 13.49
C ASP A 353 -19.19 6.17 12.72
N SER A 354 -18.60 7.29 12.31
CA SER A 354 -17.28 7.31 11.68
C SER A 354 -16.17 7.24 12.73
N LEU A 355 -15.04 6.61 12.39
CA LEU A 355 -13.90 6.45 13.32
C LEU A 355 -13.34 7.79 13.79
N GLN A 356 -13.30 8.80 12.92
CA GLN A 356 -12.89 10.17 13.24
C GLN A 356 -13.74 10.81 14.35
N ASP A 357 -14.99 10.39 14.51
CA ASP A 357 -15.92 10.98 15.48
C ASP A 357 -15.81 10.31 16.87
N VAL A 358 -15.03 9.23 16.95
CA VAL A 358 -14.97 8.34 18.13
C VAL A 358 -13.54 8.16 18.65
N ILE A 359 -12.54 8.27 17.77
CA ILE A 359 -11.13 8.07 18.08
C ILE A 359 -10.40 9.40 18.03
N PHE A 360 -10.07 9.92 19.21
CA PHE A 360 -9.51 11.25 19.41
C PHE A 360 -7.99 11.21 19.71
N GLU A 361 -7.46 10.05 20.10
CA GLU A 361 -6.07 9.88 20.54
C GLU A 361 -5.36 8.71 19.83
N GLN A 362 -4.06 8.85 19.57
CA GLN A 362 -3.22 7.72 19.15
C GLN A 362 -3.15 6.69 20.28
N ASN A 363 -3.43 5.42 19.96
CA ASN A 363 -3.55 4.29 20.91
C ASN A 363 -4.76 4.34 21.86
N GLN A 364 -5.83 5.07 21.52
CA GLN A 364 -7.08 4.99 22.25
C GLN A 364 -7.56 3.54 22.35
N VAL A 365 -7.90 3.10 23.57
CA VAL A 365 -8.43 1.76 23.82
C VAL A 365 -9.94 1.76 23.58
N VAL A 366 -10.39 0.86 22.71
CA VAL A 366 -11.78 0.61 22.40
C VAL A 366 -12.15 -0.77 22.93
N ASP A 367 -13.22 -0.87 23.71
CA ASP A 367 -13.73 -2.16 24.18
C ASP A 367 -14.71 -2.72 23.14
N ALA A 368 -14.45 -3.92 22.63
CA ALA A 368 -15.41 -4.68 21.83
C ALA A 368 -16.25 -5.55 22.77
N ILE A 369 -17.54 -5.23 22.90
CA ILE A 369 -18.49 -5.96 23.74
C ILE A 369 -19.02 -7.14 22.93
N VAL A 370 -18.74 -8.35 23.44
CA VAL A 370 -18.99 -9.61 22.71
C VAL A 370 -20.12 -10.39 23.38
N THR A 371 -21.03 -10.97 22.59
CA THR A 371 -22.13 -11.83 23.08
C THR A 371 -21.80 -13.32 23.01
N GLY A 372 -20.73 -13.70 22.31
CA GLY A 372 -20.28 -15.09 22.15
C GLY A 372 -19.22 -15.22 21.07
N THR A 373 -18.89 -16.45 20.68
CA THR A 373 -18.01 -16.74 19.54
C THR A 373 -18.78 -17.44 18.43
N VAL A 374 -18.43 -17.16 17.19
CA VAL A 374 -19.00 -17.85 16.02
C VAL A 374 -18.57 -19.31 16.04
N LEU A 375 -19.52 -20.22 15.86
CA LEU A 375 -19.24 -21.65 15.73
C LEU A 375 -18.58 -21.92 14.37
N LYS A 376 -17.40 -22.53 14.40
CA LYS A 376 -16.62 -22.90 13.20
C LYS A 376 -16.59 -24.40 13.04
N SER A 377 -16.54 -24.86 11.79
CA SER A 377 -16.39 -26.28 11.48
C SER A 377 -15.00 -26.79 11.92
N ALA A 378 -14.90 -28.10 12.13
CA ALA A 378 -13.63 -28.77 12.47
C ALA A 378 -12.53 -28.45 11.45
N LEU A 379 -12.91 -28.40 10.17
CA LEU A 379 -12.02 -28.07 9.06
C LEU A 379 -11.52 -26.62 9.14
N GLU A 380 -12.39 -25.65 9.40
CA GLU A 380 -11.98 -24.24 9.50
C GLU A 380 -11.01 -24.03 10.67
N ILE A 381 -11.28 -24.66 11.83
CA ILE A 381 -10.38 -24.58 12.99
C ILE A 381 -9.03 -25.22 12.67
N TYR A 382 -9.02 -26.36 11.97
CA TYR A 382 -7.79 -27.03 11.56
C TYR A 382 -6.96 -26.18 10.58
N LEU A 383 -7.58 -25.64 9.53
CA LEU A 383 -6.87 -24.81 8.55
C LEU A 383 -6.28 -23.56 9.19
N ASN A 384 -7.05 -22.87 10.04
CA ASN A 384 -6.57 -21.72 10.78
C ASN A 384 -5.47 -22.09 11.78
N GLY A 385 -5.59 -23.22 12.49
CA GLY A 385 -4.54 -23.69 13.41
C GLY A 385 -3.25 -24.06 12.68
N CYS A 386 -3.33 -24.69 11.51
CA CYS A 386 -2.17 -24.98 10.65
C CYS A 386 -1.45 -23.70 10.23
N GLU A 387 -2.19 -22.69 9.78
CA GLU A 387 -1.63 -21.40 9.39
C GLU A 387 -0.96 -20.69 10.57
N ARG A 388 -1.61 -20.63 11.73
CA ARG A 388 -1.10 -19.92 12.91
C ARG A 388 0.11 -20.57 13.57
N LEU A 389 0.19 -21.90 13.51
CA LEU A 389 1.29 -22.67 14.11
C LEU A 389 2.39 -23.03 13.10
N ASP A 390 2.29 -22.54 11.86
CA ASP A 390 3.20 -22.88 10.75
C ASP A 390 3.35 -24.40 10.53
N VAL A 391 2.22 -25.11 10.59
CA VAL A 391 2.14 -26.56 10.42
C VAL A 391 1.61 -26.88 9.03
N ARG A 392 2.36 -27.66 8.26
CA ARG A 392 1.97 -28.07 6.90
C ARG A 392 0.60 -28.76 6.90
N ILE A 393 -0.29 -28.32 6.03
CA ILE A 393 -1.63 -28.92 5.87
C ILE A 393 -1.50 -30.35 5.36
N SER A 394 -2.05 -31.31 6.10
CA SER A 394 -2.17 -32.70 5.66
C SER A 394 -3.43 -32.87 4.81
N SER A 395 -3.28 -33.30 3.57
CA SER A 395 -4.41 -33.58 2.67
C SER A 395 -5.33 -34.66 3.24
N THR A 396 -4.78 -35.64 3.94
CA THR A 396 -5.55 -36.72 4.57
C THR A 396 -6.38 -36.22 5.75
N ILE A 397 -5.78 -35.41 6.65
CA ILE A 397 -6.51 -34.83 7.78
C ILE A 397 -7.59 -33.86 7.28
N ARG A 398 -7.27 -33.04 6.28
CA ARG A 398 -8.22 -32.12 5.64
C ARG A 398 -9.46 -32.86 5.13
N ASN A 399 -9.28 -33.98 4.42
CA ASN A 399 -10.38 -34.78 3.88
C ASN A 399 -11.20 -35.49 4.98
N VAL A 400 -10.58 -35.84 6.10
CA VAL A 400 -11.31 -36.39 7.25
C VAL A 400 -12.18 -35.30 7.87
N LEU A 401 -11.59 -34.13 8.15
CA LEU A 401 -12.27 -33.03 8.84
C LEU A 401 -13.35 -32.35 8.00
N SER A 402 -13.29 -32.42 6.66
CA SER A 402 -14.36 -31.91 5.78
C SER A 402 -15.66 -32.70 5.87
N ASN A 403 -15.63 -33.93 6.40
CA ASN A 403 -16.76 -34.85 6.45
C ASN A 403 -17.28 -35.10 7.88
N VAL A 404 -16.85 -34.30 8.86
CA VAL A 404 -17.24 -34.45 10.27
C VAL A 404 -18.59 -33.77 10.51
N GLU A 405 -19.68 -34.47 10.20
CA GLU A 405 -21.04 -33.99 10.49
C GLU A 405 -21.62 -34.55 11.80
N HIS A 406 -21.04 -35.62 12.38
CA HIS A 406 -21.68 -36.40 13.46
C HIS A 406 -20.83 -36.54 14.74
N GLY A 407 -19.88 -35.63 14.96
CA GLY A 407 -19.08 -35.60 16.20
C GLY A 407 -18.08 -36.75 16.37
N LYS A 408 -17.86 -37.56 15.33
CA LYS A 408 -16.81 -38.58 15.29
C LYS A 408 -15.63 -38.10 14.44
N ILE A 409 -14.43 -38.09 15.00
CA ILE A 409 -13.20 -37.68 14.30
C ILE A 409 -12.24 -38.88 14.18
N PRO A 410 -12.17 -39.56 13.02
CA PRO A 410 -11.28 -40.71 12.82
C PRO A 410 -9.86 -40.27 12.40
N LEU A 411 -8.95 -40.09 13.36
CA LEU A 411 -7.55 -39.67 13.12
C LEU A 411 -6.54 -40.83 13.21
N LYS A 412 -7.02 -42.07 13.02
CA LYS A 412 -6.25 -43.31 13.15
C LYS A 412 -5.04 -43.38 12.21
N GLY A 413 -3.84 -43.42 12.75
CA GLY A 413 -2.56 -43.44 12.02
C GLY A 413 -2.21 -42.16 11.26
N LEU A 414 -2.97 -41.06 11.45
CA LEU A 414 -2.86 -39.85 10.62
C LEU A 414 -2.06 -38.72 11.27
N LEU A 415 -1.79 -38.79 12.57
CA LEU A 415 -1.15 -37.70 13.31
C LEU A 415 0.36 -37.86 13.36
N SER A 416 1.07 -36.88 12.82
CA SER A 416 2.49 -36.66 13.16
C SER A 416 2.59 -35.81 14.42
N LYS A 417 3.76 -35.84 15.08
CA LYS A 417 4.03 -35.01 16.27
C LYS A 417 3.74 -33.52 16.05
N GLU A 418 3.99 -33.04 14.84
CA GLU A 418 3.76 -31.65 14.42
C GLU A 418 2.26 -31.29 14.31
N GLN A 419 1.38 -32.26 14.06
CA GLN A 419 -0.06 -32.03 13.91
C GLN A 419 -0.81 -32.03 15.25
N ILE A 420 -0.19 -32.56 16.32
CA ILE A 420 -0.82 -32.70 17.65
C ILE A 420 -1.31 -31.34 18.21
N PRO A 421 -0.51 -30.25 18.17
CA PRO A 421 -0.97 -28.95 18.69
C PRO A 421 -2.17 -28.38 17.95
N VAL A 422 -2.25 -28.57 16.62
CA VAL A 422 -3.36 -28.09 15.79
C VAL A 422 -4.64 -28.88 16.11
N ILE A 423 -4.53 -30.21 16.18
CA ILE A 423 -5.68 -31.08 16.51
C ILE A 423 -6.19 -30.82 17.92
N LYS A 424 -5.30 -30.54 18.88
CA LYS A 424 -5.71 -30.12 20.23
C LYS A 424 -6.64 -28.90 20.18
N GLN A 425 -6.32 -27.89 19.35
CA GLN A 425 -7.20 -26.72 19.19
C GLN A 425 -8.56 -27.07 18.55
N VAL A 426 -8.60 -28.02 17.61
CA VAL A 426 -9.86 -28.51 17.02
C VAL A 426 -10.71 -29.15 18.12
N LEU A 427 -10.11 -29.99 18.97
CA LEU A 427 -10.82 -30.68 20.04
C LEU A 427 -11.32 -29.73 21.14
N GLU A 428 -10.51 -28.74 21.54
CA GLU A 428 -10.88 -27.77 22.57
C GLU A 428 -12.02 -26.83 22.15
N ARG A 429 -12.24 -26.66 20.83
CA ARG A 429 -13.16 -25.65 20.28
C ARG A 429 -14.39 -26.23 19.60
N MET A 430 -14.44 -27.55 19.42
CA MET A 430 -15.65 -28.23 18.95
C MET A 430 -16.56 -28.56 20.14
N ASN A 431 -17.77 -28.02 20.12
CA ASN A 431 -18.75 -28.24 21.19
C ASN A 431 -19.44 -29.63 21.13
N LEU A 432 -19.19 -30.43 20.08
CA LEU A 432 -19.91 -31.69 19.80
C LEU A 432 -18.97 -32.80 19.32
N ILE A 433 -18.05 -33.25 20.17
CA ILE A 433 -17.27 -34.47 19.93
C ILE A 433 -17.83 -35.60 20.77
N ASN A 434 -18.30 -36.66 20.11
CA ASN A 434 -18.82 -37.86 20.73
C ASN A 434 -17.79 -39.00 20.72
N GLU A 435 -16.95 -39.09 19.68
CA GLU A 435 -15.94 -40.15 19.55
C GLU A 435 -14.65 -39.62 18.87
N LEU A 436 -13.49 -39.96 19.44
CA LEU A 436 -12.16 -39.66 18.89
C LEU A 436 -11.37 -40.97 18.73
N ASP A 437 -11.01 -41.34 17.50
CA ASP A 437 -10.17 -42.52 17.23
C ASP A 437 -8.72 -42.09 16.94
N LEU A 438 -7.82 -42.39 17.88
CA LEU A 438 -6.38 -42.13 17.82
C LEU A 438 -5.53 -43.42 17.67
N SER A 439 -6.17 -44.55 17.37
CA SER A 439 -5.47 -45.83 17.30
C SER A 439 -4.27 -45.74 16.34
N TYR A 440 -3.14 -46.38 16.66
CA TYR A 440 -1.89 -46.38 15.86
C TYR A 440 -1.12 -45.05 15.74
N ASN A 441 -1.51 -43.96 16.42
CA ASN A 441 -0.76 -42.70 16.39
C ASN A 441 0.48 -42.66 17.30
N PHE A 442 0.61 -43.62 18.23
CA PHE A 442 1.67 -43.67 19.26
C PHE A 442 2.40 -45.02 19.32
N LEU A 443 2.29 -45.81 18.23
CA LEU A 443 3.02 -47.08 18.06
C LEU A 443 4.39 -46.86 17.42
#